data_AF-A0A2V7RSV0-F1
#
_entry.id   AF-A0A2V7RSV0-F1
#
_cell.length_a   1.000
_cell.length_b   1.000
_cell.length_c   1.000
_cell.angle_alpha   90.00
_cell.angle_beta   90.00
_cell.angle_gamma   90.00
#
_symmetry.space_group_name_H-M   'P 1'
#
loop_
_entity.id
_entity.type
_entity.pdbx_description
1 polymer ?
#
loop_
_entity_poly.entity_id
_entity_poly.type
_entity_poly.pdbx_seq_one_letter_code
_entity_poly.pdbx_strand_id
1 'polypeptide(L)' 'MSPDEQAIRDVIATWLSASAAGDTSKVLSLIADDVVFLVAGRPPFGKKEFAASQDALRTHRIETTSDVR' A
#
# COMPACT_ATOMS: atom_id res chain seq x y z
N MET A 1 -0.71 -23.84 -5.62
CA MET A 1 -0.92 -22.53 -4.98
C MET A 1 -2.19 -22.63 -4.15
N SER A 2 -2.11 -22.30 -2.87
CA SER A 2 -3.28 -22.31 -1.99
C SER A 2 -4.21 -21.12 -2.29
N PRO A 3 -5.49 -21.19 -1.88
CA PRO A 3 -6.39 -20.04 -1.97
C PRO A 3 -5.86 -18.80 -1.25
N ASP A 4 -5.23 -18.97 -0.09
CA ASP A 4 -4.68 -17.86 0.69
C ASP A 4 -3.46 -17.23 0.00
N GLU A 5 -2.60 -18.04 -0.62
CA GLU A 5 -1.49 -17.54 -1.43
C GLU A 5 -2.00 -16.67 -2.60
N GLN A 6 -3.12 -17.06 -3.23
CA GLN A 6 -3.74 -16.24 -4.29
C GLN A 6 -4.31 -14.95 -3.71
N ALA A 7 -5.03 -15.02 -2.59
CA ALA A 7 -5.62 -13.84 -1.96
C ALA A 7 -4.54 -12.80 -1.57
N ILE A 8 -3.40 -13.23 -1.04
CA ILE A 8 -2.27 -12.35 -0.70
C ILE A 8 -1.71 -11.67 -1.96
N ARG A 9 -1.53 -12.42 -3.05
CA ARG A 9 -1.06 -11.86 -4.32
C ARG A 9 -2.02 -10.84 -4.89
N ASP A 10 -3.32 -11.10 -4.77
CA ASP A 10 -4.37 -10.18 -5.25
C ASP A 10 -4.37 -8.88 -4.45
N VAL A 11 -4.14 -8.95 -3.12
CA VAL A 11 -3.97 -7.75 -2.27
C VAL A 11 -2.77 -6.94 -2.74
N ILE A 12 -1.62 -7.59 -3.00
CA ILE A 12 -0.41 -6.91 -3.48
C ILE A 12 -0.65 -6.28 -4.84
N ALA A 13 -1.20 -7.02 -5.81
CA ALA A 13 -1.49 -6.50 -7.15
C ALA A 13 -2.47 -5.32 -7.12
N THR A 14 -3.48 -5.40 -6.25
CA THR A 14 -4.45 -4.30 -6.05
C THR A 14 -3.77 -3.08 -5.44
N TRP A 15 -2.89 -3.27 -4.46
CA TRP A 15 -2.13 -2.17 -3.86
C TRP A 15 -1.27 -1.44 -4.89
N LEU A 16 -0.52 -2.18 -5.72
CA LEU A 16 0.37 -1.61 -6.73
C LEU A 16 -0.42 -0.83 -7.79
N SER A 17 -1.49 -1.41 -8.32
CA SER A 17 -2.32 -0.76 -9.34
C SER A 17 -3.02 0.49 -8.81
N ALA A 18 -3.57 0.44 -7.59
CA ALA A 18 -4.17 1.59 -6.93
C ALA A 18 -3.14 2.71 -6.66
N SER A 19 -1.95 2.35 -6.19
CA SER A 19 -0.86 3.31 -5.94
C SER A 19 -0.42 4.00 -7.24
N ALA A 20 -0.25 3.25 -8.33
CA ALA A 20 0.12 3.80 -9.64
C ALA A 20 -0.97 4.71 -10.24
N ALA A 21 -2.25 4.40 -9.99
CA ALA A 21 -3.39 5.21 -10.40
C ALA A 21 -3.64 6.43 -9.48
N GLY A 22 -2.95 6.54 -8.35
CA GLY A 22 -3.22 7.56 -7.33
C GLY A 22 -4.55 7.35 -6.59
N ASP A 23 -5.11 6.14 -6.60
CA ASP A 23 -6.32 5.78 -5.86
C ASP A 23 -6.01 5.49 -4.39
N THR A 24 -5.78 6.57 -3.65
CA THR A 24 -5.51 6.52 -2.20
C THR A 24 -6.65 5.85 -1.43
N SER A 25 -7.91 6.07 -1.82
CA SER A 25 -9.06 5.47 -1.13
C SER A 25 -9.00 3.94 -1.21
N LYS A 26 -8.65 3.39 -2.38
CA LYS A 26 -8.48 1.95 -2.55
C LYS A 26 -7.32 1.42 -1.73
N VAL A 27 -6.16 2.09 -1.73
CA VAL A 27 -5.02 1.69 -0.87
C VAL A 27 -5.41 1.66 0.61
N LEU A 28 -6.09 2.71 1.11
CA LEU A 28 -6.53 2.79 2.51
C LEU A 28 -7.53 1.69 2.89
N SER A 29 -8.30 1.15 1.93
CA SER A 29 -9.22 0.04 2.17
C SER A 29 -8.53 -1.31 2.40
N LEU A 30 -7.28 -1.46 1.95
CA LEU A 30 -6.49 -2.69 2.13
C LEU A 30 -5.73 -2.72 3.47
N ILE A 31 -5.68 -1.59 4.16
CA ILE A 31 -4.87 -1.39 5.37
C ILE A 31 -5.71 -1.70 6.61
N ALA A 32 -5.22 -2.62 7.45
CA ALA A 32 -5.79 -2.87 8.77
C ALA A 32 -5.68 -1.63 9.68
N ASP A 33 -6.63 -1.44 10.59
CA ASP A 33 -6.67 -0.23 11.42
C ASP A 33 -5.50 -0.13 12.41
N ASP A 34 -4.89 -1.25 12.76
CA ASP A 34 -3.73 -1.41 13.64
C ASP A 34 -2.40 -1.60 12.89
N VAL A 35 -2.35 -1.31 11.59
CA VAL A 35 -1.13 -1.41 10.79
C VAL A 35 0.02 -0.60 11.40
N VAL A 36 1.25 -1.10 11.22
CA VAL A 36 2.47 -0.37 11.54
C VAL A 36 3.34 -0.27 10.30
N PHE A 37 3.62 0.95 9.86
CA PHE A 37 4.58 1.23 8.79
C PHE A 37 5.95 1.54 9.34
N LEU A 38 6.98 1.00 8.68
CA LEU A 38 8.39 1.25 8.99
C LEU A 38 9.06 1.85 7.76
N VAL A 39 9.68 3.03 7.92
CA VAL A 39 10.40 3.74 6.88
C VAL A 39 11.74 4.22 7.44
N ALA A 40 12.80 4.17 6.65
CA ALA A 40 14.13 4.61 7.07
C ALA A 40 14.11 6.08 7.57
N GLY A 41 14.72 6.32 8.73
CA GLY A 41 14.83 7.66 9.32
C GLY A 41 13.55 8.23 9.93
N ARG A 42 12.47 7.46 10.04
CA ARG A 42 11.20 7.88 10.65
C ARG A 42 10.77 6.87 11.74
N PRO A 43 10.23 7.33 12.90
CA PRO A 43 9.59 6.44 13.85
C PRO A 43 8.43 5.65 13.21
N PRO A 44 8.09 4.45 13.73
CA PRO A 44 6.91 3.71 13.28
C PRO A 44 5.64 4.57 13.34
N PHE A 45 4.73 4.39 12.38
CA PHE A 45 3.50 5.17 12.29
C PHE A 45 2.34 4.34 11.75
N GLY A 46 1.11 4.79 12.01
CA GLY A 46 -0.11 4.05 11.70
C GLY A 46 -0.83 4.52 10.43
N LYS A 47 -2.03 3.99 10.23
CA LYS A 47 -2.90 4.25 9.07
C LYS A 47 -3.23 5.73 8.88
N LYS A 48 -3.46 6.48 9.97
CA LYS A 48 -3.80 7.91 9.92
C LYS A 48 -2.64 8.74 9.39
N GLU A 49 -1.45 8.50 9.90
CA GLU A 49 -0.23 9.19 9.46
C GLU A 49 0.16 8.79 8.04
N PHE A 50 -0.10 7.53 7.64
CA PHE A 50 0.05 7.10 6.26
C PHE A 50 -0.92 7.85 5.34
N ALA A 51 -2.21 7.90 5.68
CA ALA A 51 -3.22 8.62 4.89
C ALA A 51 -2.86 10.10 4.70
N ALA A 52 -2.40 10.78 5.75
CA ALA A 52 -1.98 12.17 5.67
C ALA A 52 -0.77 12.38 4.74
N SER A 53 0.09 11.37 4.56
CA SER A 53 1.25 11.45 3.67
C SER A 53 0.92 11.21 2.18
N GLN A 54 -0.27 10.69 1.87
CA GLN A 54 -0.67 10.35 0.50
C GLN A 54 -0.85 11.58 -0.39
N ASP A 55 -1.25 12.73 0.17
CA ASP A 55 -1.36 13.97 -0.59
C ASP A 55 -0.02 14.40 -1.19
N ALA A 56 1.09 14.14 -0.50
CA ALA A 56 2.43 14.44 -1.00
C ALA A 56 2.83 13.56 -2.21
N LEU A 57 2.22 12.39 -2.36
CA LEU A 57 2.50 11.46 -3.46
C LEU A 57 1.71 11.78 -4.73
N ARG A 58 0.64 12.59 -4.66
CA ARG A 58 -0.21 12.94 -5.83
C ARG A 58 0.55 13.64 -6.96
N THR A 59 1.66 14.29 -6.65
CA THR A 59 2.51 14.99 -7.64
C THR A 59 3.57 14.07 -8.28
N HIS A 60 3.62 12.80 -7.88
CA HIS A 60 4.63 11.84 -8.34
C HIS A 60 3.94 10.64 -8.99
N ARG A 61 4.54 10.10 -10.06
CA ARG A 61 4.10 8.85 -10.69
C ARG A 61 4.97 7.72 -10.17
N ILE A 62 4.34 6.71 -9.56
CA ILE A 62 5.01 5.52 -9.04
C ILE A 62 4.63 4.34 -9.93
N GLU A 63 5.63 3.69 -10.53
CA GLU A 63 5.46 2.42 -11.22
C GLU A 63 6.20 1.35 -10.45
N THR A 64 5.53 0.24 -10.17
CA THR A 64 6.09 -0.80 -9.29
C THR A 64 5.68 -2.17 -9.80
N THR A 65 6.63 -3.10 -9.77
CA THR A 65 6.43 -4.52 -10.05
C THR A 65 6.73 -5.34 -8.80
N SER A 66 6.13 -6.52 -8.69
CA SER A 66 6.37 -7.44 -7.56
C SER A 66 6.46 -8.87 -8.09
N ASP A 67 7.46 -9.61 -7.60
CA ASP A 67 7.62 -11.06 -7.79
C ASP A 67 7.44 -11.72 -6.42
N VAL A 68 6.26 -12.24 -6.15
CA VAL A 68 5.98 -13.08 -4.97
C VAL A 68 5.91 -14.51 -5.47
N ARG A 69 6.57 -15.46 -4.80
CA ARG A 69 6.63 -16.87 -5.21
C ARG A 69 5.91 -17.78 -4.25
#